data_AF-A0A355GIL5-F1
#
_entry.id   AF-A0A355GIL5-F1
#
_cell.length_a   1.000
_cell.length_b   1.000
_cell.length_c   1.000
_cell.angle_alpha   90.00
_cell.angle_beta   90.00
_cell.angle_gamma   90.00
#
_symmetry.space_group_name_H-M   'P 1'
#
loop_
_entity.id
_entity.type
_entity.pdbx_description
1 polymer ?
#
loop_
_entity_poly.entity_id
_entity_poly.type
_entity_poly.pdbx_seq_one_letter_code
_entity_poly.pdbx_strand_id
1 'polypeptide(L)'
;MDASTTPPENNPAPKPQKKKIGKNHRFFLRGLAISLPPILTLVIVIWVAGIVNDYIITPTTTTVRYCIAYFTDDSQPRDNFVEMEHLPPLEYCRNNYLINRADVDKVRAIEQETESQILNRKKLSSYAWVPFGDRAVPYLDYREVAKRIRESDMPPTAMGLYMELATTRWFKSLFHLSAVAVALTIVALYFLGRFVTARIGAWMVVKFEQGVLAKLPVVSNVYSSVKQVTDFFFSESTVDYSRVVAIEYPRRGIWSLGFVTGDSMLEMTVTAGEPLVAILVPTSPMPVTGYTMSVPKSEIVDLNITVDQAFQFCLSCGVLVPPQQRVTDELLREELGKRLLGDRKLAGFKVQIAPPIPTTQTSTIANEHTSTEGKPKDSTGTDPEEPTPPPGGSK
;
A
#
# COMPACT_ATOMS: atom_id res chain seq x y z
N MET A 1 57.74 59.06 23.48
CA MET A 1 56.36 58.83 22.99
C MET A 1 56.50 58.06 21.70
N ASP A 2 56.47 56.74 21.85
CA ASP A 2 56.78 55.76 20.82
C ASP A 2 55.54 55.43 19.99
N ALA A 3 55.71 55.25 18.68
CA ALA A 3 54.70 54.71 17.79
C ALA A 3 55.36 53.69 16.85
N SER A 4 55.30 52.42 17.23
CA SER A 4 55.53 51.28 16.35
C SER A 4 54.22 50.49 16.31
N THR A 5 53.51 50.57 15.18
CA THR A 5 52.28 49.82 14.92
C THR A 5 52.61 48.66 13.99
N THR A 6 52.73 47.46 14.54
CA THR A 6 52.62 46.18 13.81
C THR A 6 51.18 45.66 13.90
N PRO A 7 50.59 45.13 12.82
CA PRO A 7 49.26 44.51 12.86
C PRO A 7 49.32 43.09 13.46
N PRO A 8 48.22 42.59 14.06
CA PRO A 8 48.21 41.29 14.74
C PRO A 8 48.24 40.11 13.75
N GLU A 9 48.99 39.08 14.14
CA GLU A 9 49.19 37.81 13.44
C GLU A 9 47.89 36.99 13.40
N ASN A 10 47.42 36.64 12.20
CA ASN A 10 46.15 35.93 11.97
C ASN A 10 46.38 34.42 12.03
N ASN A 11 46.13 33.81 13.19
CA ASN A 11 46.23 32.36 13.37
C ASN A 11 45.01 31.64 12.73
N PRO A 12 45.20 30.64 11.84
CA PRO A 12 44.09 29.95 11.21
C PRO A 12 43.30 29.10 12.20
N ALA A 13 41.98 29.22 12.18
CA ALA A 13 41.05 28.48 13.03
C ALA A 13 41.19 26.95 12.86
N PRO A 14 41.04 26.15 13.94
CA PRO A 14 41.18 24.71 13.88
C PRO A 14 40.06 24.08 13.03
N LYS A 15 40.43 23.21 12.07
CA LYS A 15 39.49 22.50 11.20
C LYS A 15 38.56 21.58 12.04
N PRO A 16 37.25 21.50 11.73
CA PRO A 16 36.32 20.68 12.48
C PRO A 16 36.69 19.19 12.34
N GLN A 17 36.98 18.54 13.46
CA GLN A 17 37.29 17.11 13.50
C GLN A 17 36.01 16.32 13.16
N LYS A 18 36.01 15.57 12.06
CA LYS A 18 34.93 14.61 11.72
C LYS A 18 34.83 13.57 12.84
N LYS A 19 33.73 13.60 13.61
CA LYS A 19 33.38 12.58 14.60
C LYS A 19 33.45 11.19 13.94
N LYS A 20 34.42 10.37 14.36
CA LYS A 20 34.52 8.97 13.94
C LYS A 20 33.33 8.21 14.54
N ILE A 21 32.35 7.89 13.70
CA ILE A 21 31.20 7.05 14.07
C ILE A 21 31.73 5.68 14.53
N GLY A 22 31.42 5.29 15.77
CA GLY A 22 31.92 4.08 16.40
C GLY A 22 31.52 2.80 15.65
N LYS A 23 32.38 1.77 15.72
CA LYS A 23 32.24 0.47 15.03
C LYS A 23 30.86 -0.17 15.25
N ASN A 24 30.28 -0.03 16.45
CA ASN A 24 28.99 -0.62 16.83
C ASN A 24 27.80 -0.03 16.07
N HIS A 25 27.83 1.27 15.75
CA HIS A 25 26.79 1.90 14.93
C HIS A 25 26.77 1.37 13.49
N ARG A 26 27.93 0.98 12.92
CA ARG A 26 27.99 0.38 11.58
C ARG A 26 27.38 -1.02 11.54
N PHE A 27 27.52 -1.82 12.61
CA PHE A 27 26.87 -3.13 12.70
C PHE A 27 25.35 -3.00 12.82
N PHE A 28 24.87 -2.07 13.65
CA PHE A 28 23.44 -1.77 13.76
C PHE A 28 22.85 -1.27 12.44
N LEU A 29 23.50 -0.30 11.78
CA LEU A 29 23.06 0.23 10.48
C LEU A 29 23.07 -0.84 9.37
N ARG A 30 24.04 -1.77 9.38
CA ARG A 30 24.07 -2.89 8.43
C ARG A 30 22.96 -3.91 8.70
N GLY A 31 22.69 -4.23 9.97
CA GLY A 31 21.57 -5.08 10.36
C GLY A 31 20.22 -4.48 9.94
N LEU A 32 20.05 -3.17 10.15
CA LEU A 32 18.87 -2.42 9.72
C LEU A 32 18.72 -2.40 8.19
N ALA A 33 19.80 -2.21 7.44
CA ALA A 33 19.75 -2.19 5.98
C ALA A 33 19.38 -3.57 5.38
N ILE A 34 19.77 -4.67 6.03
CA ILE A 34 19.43 -6.04 5.59
C ILE A 34 17.96 -6.36 5.89
N SER A 35 17.41 -5.86 7.01
CA SER A 35 16.01 -6.10 7.38
C SER A 35 15.03 -5.09 6.76
N LEU A 36 15.50 -3.96 6.23
CA LEU A 36 14.63 -2.93 5.65
C LEU A 36 13.78 -3.45 4.48
N PRO A 37 14.32 -4.20 3.50
CA PRO A 37 13.51 -4.75 2.41
C PRO A 37 12.39 -5.69 2.90
N PRO A 38 12.63 -6.74 3.74
CA PRO A 38 11.54 -7.59 4.21
C PRO A 38 10.55 -6.85 5.12
N ILE A 39 11.02 -5.92 5.97
CA ILE A 39 10.13 -5.08 6.78
C ILE A 39 9.24 -4.22 5.87
N LEU A 40 9.82 -3.58 4.86
CA LEU A 40 9.08 -2.77 3.90
C LEU A 40 8.05 -3.62 3.14
N THR A 41 8.41 -4.84 2.72
CA THR A 41 7.44 -5.74 2.08
C THR A 41 6.29 -6.11 3.01
N LEU A 42 6.57 -6.38 4.30
CA LEU A 42 5.54 -6.71 5.29
C LEU A 42 4.62 -5.50 5.53
N VAL A 43 5.19 -4.29 5.63
CA VAL A 43 4.43 -3.04 5.74
C VAL A 43 3.54 -2.82 4.53
N ILE A 44 4.06 -3.03 3.31
CA ILE A 44 3.28 -2.91 2.08
C ILE A 44 2.13 -3.92 2.09
N VAL A 45 2.38 -5.17 2.47
CA VAL A 45 1.34 -6.21 2.54
C VAL A 45 0.26 -5.85 3.57
N ILE A 46 0.64 -5.37 4.76
CA ILE A 46 -0.32 -4.92 5.78
C ILE A 46 -1.12 -3.71 5.26
N TRP A 47 -0.47 -2.78 4.58
CA TRP A 47 -1.13 -1.60 4.02
C TRP A 47 -2.16 -1.98 2.95
N VAL A 48 -1.79 -2.87 2.03
CA VAL A 48 -2.70 -3.42 1.02
C VAL A 48 -3.85 -4.19 1.67
N ALA A 49 -3.56 -5.03 2.67
CA ALA A 49 -4.60 -5.75 3.41
C ALA A 49 -5.56 -4.79 4.14
N GLY A 50 -5.05 -3.69 4.70
CA GLY A 50 -5.84 -2.62 5.29
C GLY A 50 -6.77 -1.96 4.28
N ILE A 51 -6.26 -1.61 3.10
CA ILE A 51 -7.09 -1.05 2.01
C ILE A 51 -8.22 -2.02 1.62
N VAL A 52 -7.90 -3.29 1.41
CA VAL A 52 -8.91 -4.28 1.06
C VAL A 52 -9.95 -4.42 2.19
N ASN A 53 -9.50 -4.44 3.44
CA ASN A 53 -10.40 -4.52 4.57
C ASN A 53 -11.35 -3.32 4.67
N ASP A 54 -10.81 -2.11 4.52
CA ASP A 54 -11.53 -0.87 4.81
C ASP A 54 -12.43 -0.46 3.65
N TYR A 55 -11.98 -0.66 2.40
CA TYR A 55 -12.71 -0.23 1.21
C TYR A 55 -13.55 -1.32 0.55
N ILE A 56 -13.25 -2.61 0.81
CA ILE A 56 -13.97 -3.72 0.18
C ILE A 56 -14.72 -4.54 1.24
N ILE A 57 -14.02 -5.11 2.22
CA ILE A 57 -14.62 -6.08 3.14
C ILE A 57 -15.65 -5.43 4.06
N THR A 58 -15.27 -4.36 4.77
CA THR A 58 -16.14 -3.68 5.74
C THR A 58 -17.44 -3.15 5.13
N PRO A 59 -17.43 -2.39 4.02
CA PRO A 59 -18.67 -1.89 3.43
C PRO A 59 -19.53 -3.02 2.88
N THR A 60 -18.93 -4.05 2.25
CA THR A 60 -19.69 -5.17 1.71
C THR A 60 -20.37 -5.98 2.83
N THR A 61 -19.62 -6.33 3.88
CA THR A 61 -20.15 -7.09 5.02
C THR A 61 -21.24 -6.32 5.75
N THR A 62 -21.07 -5.01 5.95
CA THR A 62 -22.09 -4.14 6.52
C THR A 62 -23.35 -4.12 5.66
N THR A 63 -23.20 -4.04 4.34
CA THR A 63 -24.32 -4.06 3.39
C THR A 63 -25.08 -5.38 3.46
N VAL A 64 -24.38 -6.51 3.46
CA VAL A 64 -25.01 -7.84 3.58
C VAL A 64 -25.76 -7.96 4.90
N ARG A 65 -25.14 -7.54 6.02
CA ARG A 65 -25.78 -7.54 7.34
C ARG A 65 -27.03 -6.67 7.36
N TYR A 66 -26.95 -5.48 6.77
CA TYR A 66 -28.07 -4.55 6.66
C TYR A 66 -29.21 -5.15 5.83
N CYS A 67 -28.93 -5.75 4.66
CA CYS A 67 -29.94 -6.38 3.84
C CYS A 67 -30.64 -7.53 4.58
N ILE A 68 -29.89 -8.41 5.24
CA ILE A 68 -30.48 -9.51 6.03
C ILE A 68 -31.31 -8.95 7.19
N ALA A 69 -30.79 -7.95 7.90
CA ALA A 69 -31.50 -7.28 8.99
C ALA A 69 -32.81 -6.67 8.50
N TYR A 70 -32.79 -5.95 7.37
CA TYR A 70 -33.97 -5.34 6.77
C TYR A 70 -35.08 -6.36 6.47
N PHE A 71 -34.73 -7.56 6.01
CA PHE A 71 -35.72 -8.62 5.74
C PHE A 71 -36.13 -9.43 6.98
N THR A 72 -35.38 -9.34 8.09
CA THR A 72 -35.63 -10.11 9.32
C THR A 72 -36.07 -9.21 10.48
N ASP A 73 -36.27 -7.92 10.23
CA ASP A 73 -36.64 -6.94 11.25
C ASP A 73 -38.12 -7.13 11.65
N ASP A 74 -38.32 -7.86 12.75
CA ASP A 74 -39.63 -8.08 13.37
C ASP A 74 -39.98 -6.99 14.41
N SER A 75 -39.22 -5.90 14.48
CA SER A 75 -39.50 -4.82 15.44
C SER A 75 -40.80 -4.09 15.13
N GLN A 76 -41.45 -3.63 16.18
CA GLN A 76 -42.72 -2.90 16.09
C GLN A 76 -42.62 -1.51 16.73
N PRO A 77 -43.47 -0.55 16.34
CA PRO A 77 -43.56 0.75 17.01
C PRO A 77 -43.85 0.61 18.51
N ARG A 78 -43.14 1.36 19.34
CA ARG A 78 -43.23 1.26 20.81
C ARG A 78 -44.63 1.55 21.35
N ASP A 79 -45.43 2.36 20.66
CA ASP A 79 -46.77 2.77 21.09
C ASP A 79 -47.74 1.58 21.27
N ASN A 80 -47.48 0.47 20.58
CA ASN A 80 -48.28 -0.75 20.65
C ASN A 80 -48.07 -1.55 21.96
N PHE A 81 -47.12 -1.14 22.79
CA PHE A 81 -46.72 -1.88 23.98
C PHE A 81 -47.02 -1.09 25.26
N VAL A 82 -47.22 -1.83 26.35
CA VAL A 82 -47.50 -1.28 27.69
C VAL A 82 -46.54 -1.92 28.69
N GLU A 83 -46.08 -1.10 29.62
CA GLU A 83 -45.31 -1.55 30.77
C GLU A 83 -46.28 -2.08 31.83
N MET A 84 -46.06 -3.32 32.28
CA MET A 84 -46.84 -3.91 33.35
C MET A 84 -46.07 -3.87 34.65
N GLU A 85 -46.75 -3.48 35.70
CA GLU A 85 -46.24 -3.53 37.06
C GLU A 85 -46.17 -4.99 37.55
N HIS A 86 -45.16 -5.30 38.37
CA HIS A 86 -44.98 -6.59 39.05
C HIS A 86 -44.60 -7.82 38.22
N LEU A 87 -44.18 -7.68 36.95
CA LEU A 87 -43.69 -8.83 36.20
C LEU A 87 -42.31 -9.34 36.69
N PRO A 88 -42.04 -10.66 36.64
CA PRO A 88 -40.76 -11.23 37.08
C PRO A 88 -39.60 -10.81 36.15
N PRO A 89 -38.37 -10.65 36.67
CA PRO A 89 -37.21 -10.26 35.87
C PRO A 89 -36.85 -11.32 34.83
N LEU A 90 -36.64 -10.91 33.59
CA LEU A 90 -36.10 -11.73 32.51
C LEU A 90 -34.57 -11.64 32.44
N GLU A 91 -33.91 -12.62 31.83
CA GLU A 91 -32.45 -12.63 31.72
C GLU A 91 -31.99 -11.51 30.79
N TYR A 92 -30.85 -10.90 31.06
CA TYR A 92 -30.27 -9.80 30.26
C TYR A 92 -31.05 -8.47 30.24
N CYS A 93 -32.38 -8.45 30.21
CA CYS A 93 -33.18 -7.21 30.23
C CYS A 93 -33.80 -6.88 31.60
N ARG A 94 -33.74 -7.81 32.57
CA ARG A 94 -34.31 -7.65 33.92
C ARG A 94 -35.80 -7.28 33.83
N ASN A 95 -36.18 -6.10 34.32
CA ASN A 95 -37.55 -5.61 34.29
C ASN A 95 -37.81 -4.65 33.12
N ASN A 96 -36.80 -4.37 32.29
CA ASN A 96 -36.91 -3.43 31.18
C ASN A 96 -37.45 -4.13 29.94
N TYR A 97 -38.71 -4.55 30.00
CA TYR A 97 -39.44 -5.12 28.88
C TYR A 97 -40.93 -4.75 28.94
N LEU A 98 -41.55 -4.76 27.78
CA LEU A 98 -42.92 -4.35 27.53
C LEU A 98 -43.71 -5.54 27.00
N ILE A 99 -45.04 -5.48 27.15
CA ILE A 99 -45.97 -6.47 26.63
C ILE A 99 -46.85 -5.81 25.57
N ASN A 100 -47.16 -6.52 24.49
CA ASN A 100 -48.07 -6.03 23.47
C ASN A 100 -49.47 -5.83 24.08
N ARG A 101 -50.14 -4.70 23.79
CA ARG A 101 -51.50 -4.42 24.28
C ARG A 101 -52.49 -5.55 24.03
N ALA A 102 -52.36 -6.26 22.91
CA ALA A 102 -53.23 -7.37 22.54
C ALA A 102 -53.01 -8.65 23.37
N ASP A 103 -51.84 -8.78 24.02
CA ASP A 103 -51.45 -9.98 24.77
C ASP A 103 -51.50 -9.78 26.28
N VAL A 104 -51.93 -8.61 26.75
CA VAL A 104 -52.02 -8.25 28.17
C VAL A 104 -52.83 -9.26 28.98
N ASP A 105 -54.03 -9.61 28.50
CA ASP A 105 -54.92 -10.53 29.20
C ASP A 105 -54.36 -11.96 29.23
N LYS A 106 -53.64 -12.36 28.18
CA LYS A 106 -52.97 -13.67 28.11
C LYS A 106 -51.83 -13.76 29.11
N VAL A 107 -51.04 -12.69 29.26
CA VAL A 107 -49.94 -12.63 30.22
C VAL A 107 -50.46 -12.70 31.66
N ARG A 108 -51.54 -11.98 31.97
CA ARG A 108 -52.20 -12.07 33.29
C ARG A 108 -52.74 -13.47 33.59
N ALA A 109 -53.31 -14.15 32.59
CA ALA A 109 -53.76 -15.53 32.74
C ALA A 109 -52.59 -16.48 33.07
N ILE A 110 -51.44 -16.32 32.40
CA ILE A 110 -50.23 -17.12 32.66
C ILE A 110 -49.74 -16.95 34.11
N GLU A 111 -49.79 -15.72 34.64
CA GLU A 111 -49.41 -15.43 36.02
C GLU A 111 -50.32 -16.13 37.05
N GLN A 112 -51.62 -16.22 36.75
CA GLN A 112 -52.62 -16.83 37.63
C GLN A 112 -52.65 -18.37 37.56
N GLU A 113 -52.28 -18.98 36.42
CA GLU A 113 -52.55 -20.38 36.12
C GLU A 113 -51.50 -21.38 36.65
N THR A 114 -50.29 -20.94 37.03
CA THR A 114 -49.14 -21.87 37.22
C THR A 114 -48.38 -21.65 38.53
N GLU A 115 -48.33 -22.68 39.40
CA GLU A 115 -47.52 -22.68 40.64
C GLU A 115 -45.99 -22.68 40.39
N SER A 116 -45.54 -23.13 39.22
CA SER A 116 -44.11 -23.18 38.86
C SER A 116 -43.61 -21.89 38.20
N GLN A 117 -42.87 -21.09 38.97
CA GLN A 117 -42.22 -19.85 38.53
C GLN A 117 -41.34 -20.00 37.28
N ILE A 118 -40.67 -21.16 37.10
CA ILE A 118 -39.76 -21.42 35.97
C ILE A 118 -40.55 -21.57 34.65
N LEU A 119 -41.68 -22.29 34.69
CA LEU A 119 -42.52 -22.50 33.52
C LEU A 119 -43.18 -21.19 33.06
N ASN A 120 -43.56 -20.34 34.02
CA ASN A 120 -44.06 -18.99 33.76
C ASN A 120 -43.04 -18.12 33.06
N ARG A 121 -41.78 -18.13 33.50
CA ARG A 121 -40.71 -17.33 32.86
C ARG A 121 -40.49 -17.72 31.39
N LYS A 122 -40.57 -19.03 31.07
CA LYS A 122 -40.41 -19.51 29.69
C LYS A 122 -41.57 -19.11 28.79
N LYS A 123 -42.82 -19.23 29.27
CA LYS A 123 -44.00 -18.76 28.51
C LYS A 123 -44.03 -17.25 28.39
N LEU A 124 -43.69 -16.51 29.45
CA LEU A 124 -43.64 -15.05 29.44
C LEU A 124 -42.60 -14.52 28.44
N SER A 125 -41.47 -15.22 28.30
CA SER A 125 -40.40 -14.80 27.39
C SER A 125 -40.81 -14.70 25.92
N SER A 126 -41.85 -15.42 25.47
CA SER A 126 -42.35 -15.29 24.10
C SER A 126 -43.25 -14.06 23.88
N TYR A 127 -43.76 -13.45 24.95
CA TYR A 127 -44.61 -12.25 24.90
C TYR A 127 -43.88 -10.96 25.28
N ALA A 128 -42.63 -11.06 25.73
CA ALA A 128 -41.82 -9.94 26.15
C ALA A 128 -41.13 -9.24 24.98
N TRP A 129 -41.11 -7.90 25.02
CA TRP A 129 -40.48 -7.04 24.03
C TRP A 129 -39.55 -6.03 24.70
N VAL A 130 -38.35 -5.82 24.19
CA VAL A 130 -37.37 -4.91 24.77
C VAL A 130 -37.40 -3.58 24.01
N PRO A 131 -37.51 -2.42 24.69
CA PRO A 131 -37.56 -1.12 24.04
C PRO A 131 -36.20 -0.69 23.47
N PHE A 132 -36.19 -0.25 22.20
CA PHE A 132 -35.06 0.35 21.48
C PHE A 132 -35.52 1.66 20.84
N GLY A 133 -35.39 2.76 21.57
CA GLY A 133 -35.85 4.08 21.12
C GLY A 133 -37.37 4.15 20.93
N ASP A 134 -37.80 4.40 19.70
CA ASP A 134 -39.19 4.46 19.24
C ASP A 134 -39.75 3.10 18.80
N ARG A 135 -38.93 2.05 18.83
CA ARG A 135 -39.31 0.68 18.46
C ARG A 135 -39.13 -0.28 19.62
N ALA A 136 -39.75 -1.44 19.54
CA ALA A 136 -39.55 -2.55 20.47
C ALA A 136 -39.19 -3.82 19.68
N VAL A 137 -38.27 -4.60 20.23
CA VAL A 137 -37.72 -5.83 19.63
C VAL A 137 -38.19 -7.04 20.45
N PRO A 138 -38.51 -8.20 19.84
CA PRO A 138 -38.82 -9.41 20.59
C PRO A 138 -37.70 -9.79 21.57
N TYR A 139 -38.06 -10.15 22.80
CA TYR A 139 -37.09 -10.55 23.83
C TYR A 139 -36.22 -11.73 23.39
N LEU A 140 -36.78 -12.67 22.62
CA LEU A 140 -36.05 -13.82 22.12
C LEU A 140 -34.87 -13.40 21.22
N ASP A 141 -35.08 -12.42 20.35
CA ASP A 141 -34.03 -11.88 19.47
C ASP A 141 -33.02 -11.07 20.26
N TYR A 142 -33.48 -10.22 21.18
CA TYR A 142 -32.62 -9.46 22.09
C TYR A 142 -31.68 -10.38 22.88
N ARG A 143 -32.23 -11.46 23.46
CA ARG A 143 -31.49 -12.42 24.27
C ARG A 143 -30.38 -13.11 23.48
N GLU A 144 -30.61 -13.44 22.20
CA GLU A 144 -29.58 -14.08 21.37
C GLU A 144 -28.36 -13.16 21.14
N VAL A 145 -28.58 -11.85 21.01
CA VAL A 145 -27.51 -10.86 20.89
C VAL A 145 -26.86 -10.61 22.26
N ALA A 146 -27.66 -10.43 23.31
CA ALA A 146 -27.19 -10.15 24.67
C ALA A 146 -26.36 -11.28 25.30
N LYS A 147 -26.52 -12.52 24.84
CA LYS A 147 -25.67 -13.65 25.22
C LYS A 147 -24.21 -13.50 24.77
N ARG A 148 -23.96 -12.71 23.73
CA ARG A 148 -22.68 -12.67 23.01
C ARG A 148 -21.94 -11.34 23.16
N ILE A 149 -22.69 -10.26 23.39
CA ILE A 149 -22.19 -8.90 23.45
C ILE A 149 -22.38 -8.37 24.86
N ARG A 150 -21.43 -7.56 25.35
CA ARG A 150 -21.55 -6.91 26.65
C ARG A 150 -22.66 -5.85 26.60
N GLU A 151 -23.29 -5.60 27.73
CA GLU A 151 -24.36 -4.59 27.84
C GLU A 151 -23.91 -3.19 27.38
N SER A 152 -22.63 -2.84 27.56
CA SER A 152 -22.04 -1.58 27.08
C SER A 152 -21.93 -1.45 25.57
N ASP A 153 -21.85 -2.58 24.85
CA ASP A 153 -21.57 -2.63 23.42
C ASP A 153 -22.84 -2.92 22.62
N MET A 154 -24.00 -2.88 23.28
CA MET A 154 -25.30 -3.12 22.69
C MET A 154 -25.65 -2.01 21.69
N PRO A 155 -26.10 -2.34 20.47
CA PRO A 155 -26.46 -1.33 19.47
C PRO A 155 -27.57 -0.40 19.99
N PRO A 156 -27.51 0.92 19.74
CA PRO A 156 -28.52 1.85 20.23
C PRO A 156 -29.86 1.77 19.46
N THR A 157 -29.89 1.07 18.32
CA THR A 157 -31.05 0.99 17.42
C THR A 157 -31.50 -0.45 17.23
N ALA A 158 -32.81 -0.64 17.02
CA ALA A 158 -33.37 -1.95 16.68
C ALA A 158 -32.71 -2.54 15.42
N MET A 159 -32.50 -1.72 14.38
CA MET A 159 -31.79 -2.12 13.17
C MET A 159 -30.37 -2.60 13.48
N GLY A 160 -29.62 -1.90 14.34
CA GLY A 160 -28.29 -2.32 14.75
C GLY A 160 -28.29 -3.68 15.45
N LEU A 161 -29.31 -3.93 16.29
CA LEU A 161 -29.48 -5.24 16.94
C LEU A 161 -29.76 -6.35 15.91
N TYR A 162 -30.62 -6.10 14.92
CA TYR A 162 -30.86 -7.06 13.83
C TYR A 162 -29.64 -7.26 12.93
N MET A 163 -28.80 -6.24 12.72
CA MET A 163 -27.52 -6.38 12.02
C MET A 163 -26.54 -7.26 12.78
N GLU A 164 -26.53 -7.24 14.11
CA GLU A 164 -25.77 -8.19 14.94
C GLU A 164 -26.41 -9.59 14.88
N LEU A 165 -27.73 -9.69 15.01
CA LEU A 165 -28.45 -10.96 14.95
C LEU A 165 -28.25 -11.66 13.59
N ALA A 166 -28.25 -10.91 12.49
CA ALA A 166 -28.02 -11.42 11.13
C ALA A 166 -26.70 -12.18 11.01
N THR A 167 -25.65 -11.73 11.71
CA THR A 167 -24.37 -12.46 11.74
C THR A 167 -24.54 -13.80 12.45
N THR A 168 -25.12 -13.80 13.65
CA THR A 168 -25.17 -14.98 14.52
C THR A 168 -26.14 -16.07 14.04
N ARG A 169 -27.25 -15.68 13.42
CA ARG A 169 -28.32 -16.59 13.00
C ARG A 169 -27.96 -17.35 11.73
N TRP A 170 -27.24 -16.70 10.81
CA TRP A 170 -26.93 -17.25 9.50
C TRP A 170 -25.45 -17.61 9.31
N PHE A 171 -24.53 -16.97 10.04
CA PHE A 171 -23.09 -17.14 9.87
C PHE A 171 -22.40 -17.51 11.19
N LYS A 172 -21.91 -18.74 11.29
CA LYS A 172 -21.19 -19.23 12.48
C LYS A 172 -19.84 -18.53 12.73
N SER A 173 -19.26 -17.87 11.71
CA SER A 173 -17.97 -17.18 11.79
C SER A 173 -17.96 -15.92 10.92
N LEU A 174 -17.30 -14.86 11.43
CA LEU A 174 -17.04 -13.61 10.71
C LEU A 174 -16.30 -13.86 9.39
N PHE A 175 -15.42 -14.87 9.34
CA PHE A 175 -14.69 -15.22 8.11
C PHE A 175 -15.63 -15.72 7.00
N HIS A 176 -16.63 -16.54 7.35
CA HIS A 176 -17.61 -17.03 6.36
C HIS A 176 -18.50 -15.89 5.84
N LEU A 177 -18.89 -14.97 6.72
CA LEU A 177 -19.66 -13.80 6.33
C LEU A 177 -18.87 -12.92 5.35
N SER A 178 -17.60 -12.63 5.64
CA SER A 178 -16.72 -11.87 4.75
C SER A 178 -16.48 -12.59 3.42
N ALA A 179 -16.26 -13.91 3.44
CA ALA A 179 -16.05 -14.68 2.22
C ALA A 179 -17.29 -14.69 1.30
N VAL A 180 -18.49 -14.89 1.88
CA VAL A 180 -19.75 -14.85 1.13
C VAL A 180 -20.02 -13.44 0.60
N ALA A 181 -19.76 -12.41 1.42
CA ALA A 181 -19.90 -11.01 1.02
C ALA A 181 -19.01 -10.70 -0.19
N VAL A 182 -17.72 -11.04 -0.13
CA VAL A 182 -16.78 -10.83 -1.24
C VAL A 182 -17.21 -11.62 -2.49
N ALA A 183 -17.60 -12.89 -2.34
CA ALA A 183 -18.08 -13.70 -3.46
C ALA A 183 -19.32 -13.08 -4.12
N LEU A 184 -20.28 -12.61 -3.31
CA LEU A 184 -21.48 -11.95 -3.80
C LEU A 184 -21.15 -10.64 -4.52
N THR A 185 -20.17 -9.86 -4.04
CA THR A 185 -19.68 -8.66 -4.73
C THR A 185 -19.04 -9.00 -6.07
N ILE A 186 -18.19 -10.03 -6.14
CA ILE A 186 -17.56 -10.44 -7.41
C ILE A 186 -18.64 -10.86 -8.40
N VAL A 187 -19.62 -11.64 -7.97
CA VAL A 187 -20.75 -12.06 -8.80
C VAL A 187 -21.57 -10.86 -9.24
N ALA A 188 -21.89 -9.93 -8.33
CA ALA A 188 -22.62 -8.71 -8.65
C ALA A 188 -21.86 -7.84 -9.66
N LEU A 189 -20.54 -7.68 -9.50
CA LEU A 189 -19.68 -6.95 -10.44
C LEU A 189 -19.63 -7.66 -11.80
N TYR A 190 -19.56 -8.99 -11.84
CA TYR A 190 -19.61 -9.77 -13.08
C TYR A 190 -20.94 -9.54 -13.81
N PHE A 191 -22.07 -9.64 -13.11
CA PHE A 191 -23.38 -9.41 -13.71
C PHE A 191 -23.59 -7.95 -14.09
N LEU A 192 -23.10 -7.00 -13.30
CA LEU A 192 -23.14 -5.59 -13.60
C LEU A 192 -22.32 -5.28 -14.86
N GLY A 193 -21.10 -5.79 -14.96
CA GLY A 193 -20.27 -5.68 -16.16
C GLY A 193 -20.97 -6.29 -17.36
N ARG A 194 -21.53 -7.49 -17.23
CA ARG A 194 -22.29 -8.15 -18.30
C ARG A 194 -23.56 -7.36 -18.68
N PHE A 195 -24.23 -6.74 -17.72
CA PHE A 195 -25.42 -5.92 -17.95
C PHE A 195 -25.07 -4.61 -18.66
N VAL A 196 -23.98 -3.95 -18.27
CA VAL A 196 -23.45 -2.74 -18.92
C VAL A 196 -23.04 -3.05 -20.36
N THR A 197 -22.37 -4.18 -20.61
CA THR A 197 -21.97 -4.62 -21.96
C THR A 197 -23.16 -5.09 -22.80
N ALA A 198 -24.25 -5.55 -22.18
CA ALA A 198 -25.48 -5.85 -22.90
C ALA A 198 -26.10 -4.57 -23.47
N ARG A 199 -26.62 -4.62 -24.71
CA ARG A 199 -27.12 -3.45 -25.49
C ARG A 199 -28.04 -2.48 -24.72
N ILE A 200 -28.78 -2.96 -23.70
CA ILE A 200 -29.63 -2.14 -22.84
C ILE A 200 -28.80 -1.31 -21.85
N GLY A 201 -27.75 -1.87 -21.26
CA GLY A 201 -26.88 -1.19 -20.30
C GLY A 201 -26.08 -0.07 -20.94
N ALA A 202 -25.47 -0.32 -22.11
CA ALA A 202 -24.78 0.72 -22.87
C ALA A 202 -25.72 1.89 -23.25
N TRP A 203 -26.96 1.59 -23.66
CA TRP A 203 -27.95 2.62 -23.97
C TRP A 203 -28.40 3.41 -22.73
N MET A 204 -28.61 2.73 -21.59
CA MET A 204 -29.05 3.35 -20.34
C MET A 204 -27.93 4.19 -19.70
N VAL A 205 -26.68 3.72 -19.75
CA VAL A 205 -25.49 4.47 -19.30
C VAL A 205 -25.31 5.73 -20.13
N VAL A 206 -25.36 5.64 -21.46
CA VAL A 206 -25.26 6.82 -22.34
C VAL A 206 -26.41 7.81 -22.09
N LYS A 207 -27.63 7.32 -21.83
CA LYS A 207 -28.77 8.19 -21.49
C LYS A 207 -28.66 8.82 -20.11
N PHE A 208 -28.13 8.11 -19.12
CA PHE A 208 -27.89 8.64 -17.77
C PHE A 208 -26.75 9.66 -17.78
N GLU A 209 -25.69 9.39 -18.55
CA GLU A 209 -24.55 10.28 -18.80
C GLU A 209 -25.00 11.61 -19.44
N GLN A 210 -25.82 11.53 -20.50
CA GLN A 210 -26.37 12.72 -21.18
C GLN A 210 -27.47 13.44 -20.37
N GLY A 211 -28.20 12.74 -19.51
CA GLY A 211 -29.37 13.28 -18.82
C GLY A 211 -29.08 13.89 -17.44
N VAL A 212 -28.24 13.23 -16.64
CA VAL A 212 -27.98 13.58 -15.23
C VAL A 212 -26.59 14.16 -15.04
N LEU A 213 -25.56 13.55 -15.63
CA LEU A 213 -24.17 14.01 -15.50
C LEU A 213 -23.90 15.30 -16.29
N ALA A 214 -24.42 15.42 -17.52
CA ALA A 214 -24.26 16.63 -18.34
C ALA A 214 -24.93 17.88 -17.75
N LYS A 215 -25.87 17.72 -16.81
CA LYS A 215 -26.53 18.84 -16.11
C LYS A 215 -25.79 19.30 -14.85
N LEU A 216 -24.74 18.60 -14.43
CA LEU A 216 -23.88 18.97 -13.32
C LEU A 216 -22.55 19.50 -13.89
N PRO A 217 -22.42 20.82 -14.14
CA PRO A 217 -21.32 21.40 -14.92
C PRO A 217 -19.91 21.13 -14.36
N VAL A 218 -19.79 20.82 -13.07
CA VAL A 218 -18.51 20.48 -12.41
C VAL A 218 -18.22 18.98 -12.45
N VAL A 219 -19.25 18.14 -12.30
CA VAL A 219 -19.10 16.68 -12.23
C VAL A 219 -18.85 16.07 -13.61
N SER A 220 -19.44 16.65 -14.67
CA SER A 220 -19.25 16.14 -16.04
C SER A 220 -17.80 16.25 -16.53
N ASN A 221 -17.09 17.32 -16.18
CA ASN A 221 -15.69 17.51 -16.58
C ASN A 221 -14.75 16.55 -15.84
N VAL A 222 -14.96 16.36 -14.53
CA VAL A 222 -14.16 15.42 -13.73
C VAL A 222 -14.45 13.98 -14.16
N TYR A 223 -15.72 13.62 -14.36
CA TYR A 223 -16.09 12.29 -14.84
C TYR A 223 -15.60 12.03 -16.26
N SER A 224 -15.67 13.00 -17.17
CA SER A 224 -15.09 12.90 -18.51
C SER A 224 -13.58 12.67 -18.45
N SER A 225 -12.86 13.40 -17.60
CA SER A 225 -11.40 13.18 -17.43
C SER A 225 -11.09 11.82 -16.82
N VAL A 226 -11.84 11.40 -15.79
CA VAL A 226 -11.66 10.07 -15.17
C VAL A 226 -12.04 8.96 -16.14
N LYS A 227 -13.10 9.14 -16.94
CA LYS A 227 -13.52 8.21 -18.00
C LYS A 227 -12.50 8.18 -19.12
N GLN A 228 -11.92 9.29 -19.54
CA GLN A 228 -10.83 9.31 -20.53
C GLN A 228 -9.59 8.60 -20.00
N VAL A 229 -9.23 8.79 -18.74
CA VAL A 229 -8.12 8.08 -18.09
C VAL A 229 -8.45 6.58 -17.95
N THR A 230 -9.67 6.24 -17.57
CA THR A 230 -10.12 4.85 -17.43
C THR A 230 -10.16 4.16 -18.79
N ASP A 231 -10.78 4.79 -19.80
CA ASP A 231 -10.81 4.33 -21.18
C ASP A 231 -9.37 4.19 -21.71
N PHE A 232 -8.43 5.08 -21.35
CA PHE A 232 -6.99 4.96 -21.68
C PHE A 232 -6.29 3.77 -21.02
N PHE A 233 -6.71 3.39 -19.80
CA PHE A 233 -6.20 2.20 -19.10
C PHE A 233 -6.88 0.89 -19.56
N PHE A 234 -8.13 0.94 -20.01
CA PHE A 234 -8.95 -0.23 -20.35
C PHE A 234 -9.18 -0.45 -21.85
N SER A 235 -8.85 0.51 -22.71
CA SER A 235 -8.89 0.31 -24.16
C SER A 235 -7.74 -0.61 -24.57
N GLU A 236 -8.06 -1.85 -24.95
CA GLU A 236 -7.19 -2.77 -25.70
C GLU A 236 -6.91 -2.26 -27.14
N SER A 237 -6.68 -0.96 -27.31
CA SER A 237 -6.24 -0.36 -28.56
C SER A 237 -4.93 0.37 -28.31
N THR A 238 -3.83 -0.39 -28.38
CA THR A 238 -2.61 0.00 -29.11
C THR A 238 -2.22 1.49 -29.06
N VAL A 239 -2.19 2.11 -27.89
CA VAL A 239 -1.30 3.25 -27.67
C VAL A 239 -0.05 2.61 -27.09
N ASP A 240 1.01 2.60 -27.89
CA ASP A 240 2.34 2.10 -27.51
C ASP A 240 2.83 2.81 -26.24
N TYR A 241 2.47 2.32 -25.06
CA TYR A 241 3.15 2.62 -23.81
C TYR A 241 4.52 1.91 -23.75
N SER A 242 5.30 2.01 -24.81
CA SER A 242 6.43 1.11 -25.06
C SER A 242 7.76 1.86 -25.19
N ARG A 243 7.78 3.19 -24.97
CA ARG A 243 8.98 4.00 -25.19
C ARG A 243 9.43 4.76 -23.95
N VAL A 244 10.56 4.32 -23.41
CA VAL A 244 11.28 4.98 -22.33
C VAL A 244 12.30 5.93 -22.94
N VAL A 245 12.37 7.15 -22.42
CA VAL A 245 13.23 8.20 -22.95
C VAL A 245 14.04 8.87 -21.86
N ALA A 246 15.13 9.53 -22.24
CA ALA A 246 15.88 10.45 -21.40
C ALA A 246 15.74 11.87 -21.95
N ILE A 247 15.57 12.83 -21.04
CA ILE A 247 15.43 14.25 -21.37
C ILE A 247 16.30 15.09 -20.43
N GLU A 248 16.67 16.29 -20.86
CA GLU A 248 17.38 17.23 -20.00
C GLU A 248 16.41 18.01 -19.10
N TYR A 249 16.30 17.59 -17.83
CA TYR A 249 15.44 18.24 -16.84
C TYR A 249 16.09 18.15 -15.45
N PRO A 250 16.08 19.24 -14.63
CA PRO A 250 15.39 20.52 -14.84
C PRO A 250 16.19 21.57 -15.62
N ARG A 251 17.44 21.27 -15.99
CA ARG A 251 18.28 22.17 -16.81
C ARG A 251 19.23 21.36 -17.69
N ARG A 252 19.82 22.03 -18.69
CA ARG A 252 20.82 21.45 -19.59
C ARG A 252 21.96 20.76 -18.83
N GLY A 253 22.35 19.57 -19.31
CA GLY A 253 23.35 18.71 -18.69
C GLY A 253 22.87 17.84 -17.51
N ILE A 254 21.61 17.94 -17.09
CA ILE A 254 21.01 17.04 -16.10
C ILE A 254 19.96 16.18 -16.79
N TRP A 255 20.14 14.86 -16.76
CA TRP A 255 19.28 13.92 -17.47
C TRP A 255 18.29 13.25 -16.51
N SER A 256 17.03 13.23 -16.93
CA SER A 256 15.93 12.55 -16.24
C SER A 256 15.32 11.50 -17.16
N LEU A 257 14.92 10.37 -16.59
CA LEU A 257 14.14 9.35 -17.29
C LEU A 257 12.69 9.81 -17.44
N GLY A 258 12.02 9.44 -18.53
CA GLY A 258 10.63 9.74 -18.77
C GLY A 258 9.92 8.66 -19.59
N PHE A 259 8.60 8.63 -19.47
CA PHE A 259 7.72 7.75 -20.23
C PHE A 259 6.92 8.56 -21.22
N VAL A 260 6.97 8.21 -22.51
CA VAL A 260 6.18 8.88 -23.54
C VAL A 260 4.71 8.51 -23.35
N THR A 261 3.85 9.50 -23.19
CA THR A 261 2.39 9.31 -23.01
C THR A 261 1.59 9.67 -24.26
N GLY A 262 2.17 10.41 -25.21
CA GLY A 262 1.54 10.74 -26.48
C GLY A 262 2.10 12.01 -27.11
N ASP A 263 1.40 12.55 -28.11
CA ASP A 263 1.71 13.87 -28.66
C ASP A 263 1.23 14.99 -27.70
N SER A 264 1.87 16.15 -27.76
CA SER A 264 1.53 17.32 -26.93
C SER A 264 0.35 18.13 -27.49
N MET A 265 -0.05 19.20 -26.77
CA MET A 265 -1.10 20.13 -27.18
C MET A 265 -0.68 20.94 -28.41
N LEU A 266 -1.65 21.22 -29.28
CA LEU A 266 -1.43 21.94 -30.54
C LEU A 266 -0.80 23.33 -30.33
N GLU A 267 -1.35 24.13 -29.43
CA GLU A 267 -0.90 25.51 -29.21
C GLU A 267 0.53 25.58 -28.67
N MET A 268 0.91 24.62 -27.80
CA MET A 268 2.29 24.49 -27.31
C MET A 268 3.24 24.10 -28.45
N THR A 269 2.81 23.18 -29.32
CA THR A 269 3.60 22.72 -30.47
C THR A 269 3.82 23.84 -31.49
N VAL A 270 2.78 24.62 -31.78
CA VAL A 270 2.87 25.79 -32.67
C VAL A 270 3.81 26.85 -32.09
N THR A 271 3.72 27.11 -30.78
CA THR A 271 4.57 28.10 -30.10
C THR A 271 6.04 27.67 -30.04
N ALA A 272 6.29 26.38 -29.83
CA ALA A 272 7.65 25.82 -29.84
C ALA A 272 8.26 25.80 -31.25
N GLY A 273 7.44 25.82 -32.30
CA GLY A 273 7.90 25.78 -33.69
C GLY A 273 8.41 24.41 -34.14
N GLU A 274 8.24 23.38 -33.32
CA GLU A 274 8.62 22.00 -33.61
C GLU A 274 7.70 20.99 -32.92
N PRO A 275 7.61 19.74 -33.41
CA PRO A 275 6.79 18.70 -32.80
C PRO A 275 7.17 18.45 -31.33
N LEU A 276 6.20 18.58 -30.43
CA LEU A 276 6.35 18.29 -29.00
C LEU A 276 5.73 16.93 -28.64
N VAL A 277 6.32 16.25 -27.66
CA VAL A 277 5.85 14.98 -27.09
C VAL A 277 5.52 15.17 -25.62
N ALA A 278 4.39 14.61 -25.20
CA ALA A 278 4.03 14.54 -23.79
C ALA A 278 4.81 13.40 -23.12
N ILE A 279 5.55 13.74 -22.06
CA ILE A 279 6.40 12.83 -21.30
C ILE A 279 6.02 12.93 -19.83
N LEU A 280 5.76 11.79 -19.21
CA LEU A 280 5.64 11.66 -17.76
C LEU A 280 7.04 11.40 -17.17
N VAL A 281 7.55 12.36 -16.42
CA VAL A 281 8.78 12.20 -15.63
C VAL A 281 8.41 11.69 -14.24
N PRO A 282 8.77 10.44 -13.89
CA PRO A 282 8.44 9.84 -12.61
C PRO A 282 9.22 10.49 -11.46
N THR A 283 8.64 10.48 -10.27
CA THR A 283 9.36 10.77 -9.02
C THR A 283 9.87 9.47 -8.40
N SER A 284 11.11 9.48 -7.91
CA SER A 284 11.65 8.33 -7.17
C SER A 284 11.33 8.47 -5.67
N PRO A 285 10.95 7.39 -4.96
CA PRO A 285 10.88 6.00 -5.41
C PRO A 285 9.51 5.57 -5.94
N MET A 286 8.51 6.46 -6.08
CA MET A 286 7.15 6.10 -6.53
C MET A 286 6.95 6.43 -8.03
N PRO A 287 7.27 5.52 -8.97
CA PRO A 287 7.28 5.82 -10.41
C PRO A 287 5.91 6.12 -11.02
N VAL A 288 4.83 5.84 -10.28
CA VAL A 288 3.43 6.12 -10.70
C VAL A 288 3.08 7.61 -10.50
N THR A 289 3.83 8.33 -9.67
CA THR A 289 3.69 9.78 -9.50
C THR A 289 4.75 10.51 -10.29
N GLY A 290 4.45 11.70 -10.81
CA GLY A 290 5.38 12.42 -11.68
C GLY A 290 4.85 13.75 -12.20
N TYR A 291 5.65 14.39 -13.03
CA TYR A 291 5.26 15.60 -13.76
C TYR A 291 5.09 15.28 -15.24
N THR A 292 3.98 15.70 -15.82
CA THR A 292 3.82 15.65 -17.27
C THR A 292 4.42 16.92 -17.87
N MET A 293 5.29 16.75 -18.86
CA MET A 293 5.93 17.84 -19.57
C MET A 293 5.86 17.63 -21.07
N SER A 294 5.81 18.73 -21.81
CA SER A 294 5.87 18.71 -23.27
C SER A 294 7.27 19.07 -23.71
N VAL A 295 7.95 18.14 -24.39
CA VAL A 295 9.37 18.28 -24.75
C VAL A 295 9.51 18.17 -26.27
N PRO A 296 10.35 19.01 -26.90
CA PRO A 296 10.73 18.87 -28.30
C PRO A 296 11.17 17.46 -28.69
N LYS A 297 10.70 16.94 -29.83
CA LYS A 297 11.19 15.66 -30.38
C LYS A 297 12.70 15.65 -30.59
N SER A 298 13.31 16.81 -30.83
CA SER A 298 14.76 16.99 -31.04
C SER A 298 15.60 16.86 -29.76
N GLU A 299 15.01 17.09 -28.57
CA GLU A 299 15.70 17.06 -27.28
C GLU A 299 15.49 15.73 -26.51
N ILE A 300 14.81 14.77 -27.14
CA ILE A 300 14.49 13.47 -26.54
C ILE A 300 15.52 12.42 -26.99
N VAL A 301 16.04 11.66 -26.04
CA VAL A 301 16.90 10.50 -26.32
C VAL A 301 16.12 9.22 -26.01
N ASP A 302 15.85 8.41 -27.04
CA ASP A 302 15.20 7.12 -26.84
C ASP A 302 16.13 6.14 -26.12
N LEU A 303 15.66 5.59 -24.99
CA LEU A 303 16.39 4.59 -24.22
C LEU A 303 15.93 3.20 -24.65
N ASN A 304 16.89 2.35 -25.06
CA ASN A 304 16.62 0.95 -25.38
C ASN A 304 16.53 0.10 -24.09
N ILE A 305 15.49 0.33 -23.29
CA ILE A 305 15.17 -0.42 -22.07
C ILE A 305 13.66 -0.67 -22.00
N THR A 306 13.26 -1.72 -21.30
CA THR A 306 11.84 -1.99 -21.07
C THR A 306 11.27 -1.04 -20.02
N VAL A 307 9.94 -0.87 -20.02
CA VAL A 307 9.23 -0.11 -18.98
C VAL A 307 9.55 -0.68 -17.59
N ASP A 308 9.54 -2.00 -17.41
CA ASP A 308 9.87 -2.64 -16.13
C ASP A 308 11.28 -2.28 -15.64
N GLN A 309 12.25 -2.26 -16.55
CA GLN A 309 13.63 -1.88 -16.24
C GLN A 309 13.75 -0.41 -15.82
N ALA A 310 12.99 0.48 -16.47
CA ALA A 310 12.90 1.88 -16.07
C ALA A 310 12.24 2.04 -14.68
N PHE A 311 11.18 1.28 -14.40
CA PHE A 311 10.55 1.24 -13.08
C PHE A 311 11.52 0.77 -12.00
N GLN A 312 12.32 -0.27 -12.25
CA GLN A 312 13.35 -0.74 -11.32
C GLN A 312 14.41 0.34 -11.06
N PHE A 313 14.84 1.06 -12.09
CA PHE A 313 15.78 2.17 -11.97
C PHE A 313 15.20 3.29 -11.08
N CYS A 314 13.96 3.71 -11.30
CA CYS A 314 13.29 4.74 -10.48
C CYS A 314 13.02 4.29 -9.03
N LEU A 315 12.48 3.08 -8.83
CA LEU A 315 12.19 2.52 -7.50
C LEU A 315 13.46 2.39 -6.64
N SER A 316 14.59 2.09 -7.29
CA SER A 316 15.89 1.97 -6.62
C SER A 316 16.64 3.29 -6.49
N CYS A 317 16.03 4.43 -6.84
CA CYS A 317 16.67 5.74 -6.86
C CYS A 317 17.98 5.77 -7.68
N GLY A 318 18.01 5.03 -8.79
CA GLY A 318 19.14 4.95 -9.71
C GLY A 318 20.21 3.91 -9.37
N VAL A 319 20.02 3.11 -8.30
CA VAL A 319 20.98 2.08 -7.89
C VAL A 319 20.95 0.87 -8.83
N LEU A 320 19.77 0.48 -9.32
CA LEU A 320 19.60 -0.63 -10.24
C LEU A 320 19.59 -0.16 -11.69
N VAL A 321 20.78 -0.10 -12.28
CA VAL A 321 20.94 0.15 -13.73
C VAL A 321 20.78 -1.17 -14.49
N PRO A 322 19.95 -1.22 -15.56
CA PRO A 322 19.81 -2.39 -16.42
C PRO A 322 21.17 -2.88 -16.92
N PRO A 323 21.45 -4.20 -16.93
CA PRO A 323 22.78 -4.72 -17.27
C PRO A 323 23.34 -4.23 -18.60
N GLN A 324 22.48 -4.05 -19.60
CA GLN A 324 22.83 -3.58 -20.95
C GLN A 324 23.22 -2.10 -20.99
N GLN A 325 22.78 -1.30 -20.01
CA GLN A 325 23.04 0.15 -19.92
C GLN A 325 24.15 0.48 -18.91
N ARG A 326 24.81 -0.53 -18.32
CA ARG A 326 25.90 -0.30 -17.36
C ARG A 326 27.14 0.21 -18.09
N VAL A 327 27.54 1.43 -17.74
CA VAL A 327 28.75 2.06 -18.28
C VAL A 327 29.97 1.28 -17.80
N THR A 328 30.70 0.69 -18.74
CA THR A 328 32.03 0.10 -18.54
C THR A 328 33.04 0.93 -19.33
N ASP A 329 34.27 1.10 -18.84
CA ASP A 329 35.30 1.93 -19.50
C ASP A 329 35.53 1.55 -20.97
N GLU A 330 35.48 0.25 -21.28
CA GLU A 330 35.63 -0.26 -22.65
C GLU A 330 34.45 0.13 -23.54
N LEU A 331 33.21 -0.13 -23.08
CA LEU A 331 31.99 0.23 -23.80
C LEU A 331 31.87 1.75 -24.00
N LEU A 332 32.23 2.53 -22.99
CA LEU A 332 32.19 3.99 -23.07
C LEU A 332 33.20 4.51 -24.11
N ARG A 333 34.42 3.96 -24.12
CA ARG A 333 35.44 4.32 -25.13
C ARG A 333 35.03 3.89 -26.52
N GLU A 334 34.46 2.71 -26.67
CA GLU A 334 33.97 2.20 -27.95
C GLU A 334 32.85 3.11 -28.50
N GLU A 335 31.85 3.41 -27.68
CA GLU A 335 30.68 4.18 -28.12
C GLU A 335 31.00 5.66 -28.34
N LEU A 336 31.84 6.26 -27.50
CA LEU A 336 32.36 7.61 -27.74
C LEU A 336 33.26 7.65 -28.98
N GLY A 337 34.08 6.61 -29.18
CA GLY A 337 34.91 6.45 -30.38
C GLY A 337 34.07 6.40 -31.64
N LYS A 338 33.02 5.57 -31.67
CA LYS A 338 32.05 5.51 -32.78
C LYS A 338 31.39 6.86 -33.04
N ARG A 339 30.92 7.56 -31.99
CA ARG A 339 30.29 8.88 -32.13
C ARG A 339 31.23 9.97 -32.65
N LEU A 340 32.48 9.99 -32.18
CA LEU A 340 33.43 11.06 -32.51
C LEU A 340 34.15 10.83 -33.85
N LEU A 341 34.39 9.57 -34.24
CA LEU A 341 35.22 9.21 -35.40
C LEU A 341 34.44 8.59 -36.56
N GLY A 342 33.18 8.18 -36.33
CA GLY A 342 32.39 7.37 -37.26
C GLY A 342 33.05 6.01 -37.56
N ASP A 343 32.49 5.26 -38.52
CA ASP A 343 33.00 3.94 -38.92
C ASP A 343 34.40 3.97 -39.59
N ARG A 344 34.94 5.17 -39.87
CA ARG A 344 36.07 5.29 -40.79
C ARG A 344 37.44 5.07 -40.18
N LYS A 345 37.65 5.17 -38.86
CA LYS A 345 38.97 4.93 -38.24
C LYS A 345 38.91 4.53 -36.76
N LEU A 346 38.60 3.27 -36.47
CA LEU A 346 38.87 2.66 -35.14
C LEU A 346 40.32 2.14 -35.01
N ALA A 347 41.10 2.12 -36.10
CA ALA A 347 42.51 1.73 -36.08
C ALA A 347 43.40 2.93 -35.69
N GLY A 348 43.52 3.24 -34.39
CA GLY A 348 44.62 4.05 -33.87
C GLY A 348 44.28 5.20 -32.93
N PHE A 349 43.01 5.51 -32.68
CA PHE A 349 42.63 6.56 -31.74
C PHE A 349 42.30 5.98 -30.36
N LYS A 350 43.21 6.13 -29.39
CA LYS A 350 42.94 5.78 -28.00
C LYS A 350 42.33 6.98 -27.28
N VAL A 351 41.03 6.93 -26.99
CA VAL A 351 40.39 7.89 -26.08
C VAL A 351 40.92 7.64 -24.67
N GLN A 352 41.90 8.43 -24.24
CA GLN A 352 42.34 8.47 -22.85
C GLN A 352 41.29 9.23 -22.04
N ILE A 353 40.40 8.48 -21.39
CA ILE A 353 39.62 9.02 -20.27
C ILE A 353 40.63 9.27 -19.15
N ALA A 354 40.92 10.52 -18.86
CA ALA A 354 41.76 10.88 -17.73
C ALA A 354 41.12 10.28 -16.47
N PRO A 355 41.90 9.58 -15.61
CA PRO A 355 41.38 9.18 -14.32
C PRO A 355 40.87 10.43 -13.59
N PRO A 356 39.79 10.32 -12.79
CA PRO A 356 39.30 11.46 -12.01
C PRO A 356 40.48 12.07 -11.26
N ILE A 357 40.68 13.39 -11.41
CA ILE A 357 41.73 14.11 -10.68
C ILE A 357 41.56 13.73 -9.21
N PRO A 358 42.56 13.10 -8.57
CA PRO A 358 42.43 12.68 -7.19
C PRO A 358 42.21 13.95 -6.37
N THR A 359 40.97 14.18 -5.96
CA THR A 359 40.67 15.19 -4.95
C THR A 359 41.38 14.68 -3.72
N THR A 360 42.37 15.44 -3.22
CA THR A 360 43.30 15.04 -2.17
C THR A 360 42.57 14.48 -0.94
N GLN A 361 42.33 13.17 -0.97
CA GLN A 361 41.92 12.30 0.12
C GLN A 361 41.77 10.89 -0.44
N THR A 362 42.89 10.18 -0.56
CA THR A 362 43.02 8.76 -0.16
C THR A 362 44.51 8.45 -0.15
N SER A 363 45.07 8.26 1.05
CA SER A 363 46.36 7.62 1.23
C SER A 363 46.26 6.17 0.76
N THR A 364 47.06 5.87 -0.25
CA THR A 364 47.37 4.58 -0.84
C THR A 364 47.67 3.51 0.22
N ILE A 365 47.04 2.34 0.11
CA ILE A 365 47.69 1.07 0.47
C ILE A 365 47.70 0.26 -0.83
N ALA A 366 48.86 0.26 -1.48
CA ALA A 366 49.18 -0.68 -2.54
C ALA A 366 49.88 -1.87 -1.87
N ASN A 367 49.35 -3.07 -2.11
CA ASN A 367 50.03 -4.33 -1.79
C ASN A 367 51.20 -4.50 -2.78
N GLU A 368 52.42 -4.60 -2.26
CA GLU A 368 53.54 -5.23 -2.95
C GLU A 368 53.50 -6.74 -2.69
N HIS A 369 53.46 -7.51 -3.77
CA HIS A 369 53.89 -8.91 -3.78
C HIS A 369 54.69 -9.14 -5.07
N THR A 370 56.01 -9.27 -4.95
CA THR A 370 56.81 -10.17 -5.80
C THR A 370 58.07 -10.63 -5.07
N SER A 371 58.36 -11.91 -5.25
CA SER A 371 59.29 -12.79 -4.53
C SER A 371 60.79 -12.67 -4.94
N THR A 372 61.62 -13.56 -4.37
CA THR A 372 63.08 -13.84 -4.56
C THR A 372 64.00 -13.02 -3.62
N GLU A 373 65.02 -13.53 -2.92
CA GLU A 373 65.81 -14.77 -2.94
C GLU A 373 66.74 -14.77 -1.69
N GLY A 374 67.29 -15.92 -1.24
CA GLY A 374 68.61 -15.96 -0.59
C GLY A 374 68.73 -16.42 0.88
N LYS A 375 69.17 -17.68 1.05
CA LYS A 375 69.73 -18.33 2.28
C LYS A 375 71.15 -17.78 2.59
N PRO A 376 71.72 -17.89 3.82
CA PRO A 376 72.53 -19.08 4.22
C PRO A 376 72.42 -19.49 5.73
N LYS A 377 72.44 -20.80 6.08
CA LYS A 377 73.43 -21.59 6.91
C LYS A 377 73.74 -21.02 8.32
N ASP A 378 73.95 -21.72 9.42
CA ASP A 378 74.04 -23.11 9.96
C ASP A 378 73.82 -22.91 11.50
N SER A 379 73.29 -23.82 12.33
CA SER A 379 73.98 -25.00 12.87
C SER A 379 73.08 -25.83 13.82
N THR A 380 73.06 -27.15 13.58
CA THR A 380 73.08 -28.32 14.50
C THR A 380 72.37 -28.34 15.87
N GLY A 381 71.59 -29.41 16.11
CA GLY A 381 71.28 -29.93 17.46
C GLY A 381 70.14 -30.96 17.58
N THR A 382 70.40 -32.20 17.14
CA THR A 382 69.96 -33.56 17.58
C THR A 382 68.68 -33.81 18.45
N ASP A 383 67.84 -34.74 17.94
CA ASP A 383 66.81 -35.70 18.47
C ASP A 383 66.83 -36.16 19.97
N PRO A 384 65.89 -37.02 20.48
CA PRO A 384 64.43 -37.23 20.26
C PRO A 384 63.63 -37.52 21.59
N GLU A 385 62.40 -38.05 21.47
CA GLU A 385 61.73 -39.05 22.37
C GLU A 385 60.48 -38.65 23.22
N GLU A 386 59.44 -39.50 23.13
CA GLU A 386 58.14 -39.61 23.85
C GLU A 386 58.33 -39.91 25.37
N PRO A 387 57.31 -39.97 26.29
CA PRO A 387 56.04 -40.71 26.15
C PRO A 387 54.78 -40.20 26.92
N THR A 388 53.64 -40.83 26.62
CA THR A 388 52.37 -40.88 27.41
C THR A 388 52.51 -41.50 28.82
N PRO A 389 51.51 -41.29 29.71
CA PRO A 389 50.84 -42.45 30.31
C PRO A 389 49.29 -42.35 30.41
N PRO A 390 48.56 -43.46 30.70
CA PRO A 390 47.12 -43.60 30.47
C PRO A 390 46.32 -43.86 31.81
N PRO A 391 45.13 -44.53 31.86
CA PRO A 391 43.90 -43.97 32.43
C PRO A 391 43.43 -44.68 33.72
N GLY A 392 42.45 -44.09 34.42
CA GLY A 392 41.78 -44.72 35.57
C GLY A 392 40.26 -44.70 35.41
N GLY A 393 39.64 -45.88 35.31
CA GLY A 393 38.20 -46.08 35.18
C GLY A 393 37.51 -46.60 36.43
N SER A 394 36.18 -46.48 36.45
CA SER A 394 35.13 -47.34 37.06
C SER A 394 33.85 -46.48 37.12
N LYS A 395 32.66 -46.92 36.71
CA LYS A 395 32.12 -48.22 36.32
C LYS A 395 30.94 -47.98 35.37
#